data_AF-A0A1L5FCI4-F1
#
_entry.id   AF-A0A1L5FCI4-F1
#
_cell.length_a   1.000
_cell.length_b   1.000
_cell.length_c   1.000
_cell.angle_alpha   90.00
_cell.angle_beta   90.00
_cell.angle_gamma   90.00
#
_symmetry.space_group_name_H-M   'P 1'
#
loop_
_entity.id
_entity.type
_entity.pdbx_description
1 polymer ?
#
loop_
_entity_poly.entity_id
_entity_poly.type
_entity_poly.pdbx_seq_one_letter_code
_entity_poly.pdbx_strand_id
1 'polypeptide(L)'
;MKKFIKSFVILCIVYVITQGFCHKIVLASDNENDPSSITYSIPSETTLEQDKNSDDLSENSAVDTQNQNNIDLNKENSTQDTKSKTDTYYDEDSSNSNTYSESIAKKTTTSDNENEDVQYNTLIKYNVSLTKKWKIMFNQPVDLNSLEKNIKLVDKNNTEVPITLSLEDNGTSVIVTPKNTYDAESEYILTVGKDVVSMYNKKLKNPTTVEFKTSPAIASIDDINVTIDQEASYSLPTEVEAKLSNNSTTSVGVCWDKSVERTSIPGNYTYTGTVEGYDKSVTLNLTIKPFEPVESISNEYRTQSTIGTNLYNYFMNYDNRQSVLNRAIELHRGITSNNCVYFASEGLRRAGLTDLPNYVANTVTLTSQLESRGWNSSTDFSILLPGDICFTTSYGNGPTHAYTFMGWVSEGSYDYAYVCDNQGYDYGYNDYHIRNVSIATPTKDATWYFMYTV
;
A
#
# COMPACT_ATOMS: atom_id res chain seq x y z
N MET A 1 -14.25 -12.87 -48.15
CA MET A 1 -14.30 -11.49 -48.67
C MET A 1 -14.94 -10.63 -47.58
N LYS A 2 -14.16 -9.70 -47.00
CA LYS A 2 -14.57 -8.45 -46.29
C LYS A 2 -15.37 -8.61 -44.96
N LYS A 3 -14.78 -8.31 -43.78
CA LYS A 3 -14.52 -6.98 -43.10
C LYS A 3 -15.65 -6.69 -42.10
N PHE A 4 -15.52 -6.26 -40.82
CA PHE A 4 -14.60 -5.40 -40.03
C PHE A 4 -14.79 -5.78 -38.53
N ILE A 5 -13.78 -5.98 -37.66
CA ILE A 5 -12.94 -5.04 -36.85
C ILE A 5 -13.61 -4.46 -35.57
N LYS A 6 -12.85 -4.55 -34.44
CA LYS A 6 -13.00 -4.06 -33.03
C LYS A 6 -13.52 -5.13 -32.05
N SER A 7 -12.83 -5.58 -31.00
CA SER A 7 -11.66 -5.06 -30.27
C SER A 7 -10.77 -6.21 -29.78
N PHE A 8 -9.46 -6.06 -29.94
CA PHE A 8 -8.41 -6.91 -29.37
C PHE A 8 -7.47 -5.99 -28.58
N VAL A 9 -6.73 -6.57 -27.64
CA VAL A 9 -5.68 -5.99 -26.77
C VAL A 9 -6.22 -5.41 -25.44
N ILE A 10 -6.02 -6.15 -24.35
CA ILE A 10 -5.10 -5.87 -23.22
C ILE A 10 -5.14 -7.11 -22.31
N LEU A 11 -4.35 -8.14 -22.66
CA LEU A 11 -3.97 -9.20 -21.72
C LEU A 11 -2.67 -9.84 -22.25
N CYS A 12 -1.59 -9.07 -22.23
CA CYS A 12 -0.23 -9.57 -22.34
C CYS A 12 0.73 -8.46 -21.94
N ILE A 13 1.47 -8.69 -20.86
CA ILE A 13 2.79 -8.14 -20.60
C ILE A 13 2.81 -6.63 -20.29
N VAL A 14 2.48 -6.30 -19.04
CA VAL A 14 3.23 -5.29 -18.27
C VAL A 14 3.48 -5.87 -16.87
N TYR A 15 4.23 -6.99 -16.82
CA TYR A 15 5.23 -7.12 -15.77
C TYR A 15 6.47 -6.39 -16.31
N VAL A 16 6.33 -5.07 -16.48
CA VAL A 16 7.51 -4.22 -16.53
C VAL A 16 8.00 -4.29 -15.11
N ILE A 17 9.08 -5.04 -14.93
CA ILE A 17 9.94 -4.93 -13.77
C ILE A 17 10.20 -3.42 -13.64
N THR A 18 9.50 -2.75 -12.74
CA THR A 18 9.94 -1.47 -12.24
C THR A 18 11.17 -1.79 -11.40
N GLN A 19 12.31 -2.01 -12.06
CA GLN A 19 13.61 -1.58 -11.55
C GLN A 19 13.60 -0.05 -11.61
N GLY A 20 12.63 0.53 -10.91
CA GLY A 20 12.39 1.94 -10.77
C GLY A 20 12.74 2.22 -9.33
N PHE A 21 13.97 2.66 -9.14
CA PHE A 21 14.52 3.32 -7.97
C PHE A 21 13.60 3.38 -6.74
N CYS A 22 14.07 2.85 -5.62
CA CYS A 22 13.47 3.00 -4.28
C CYS A 22 13.53 4.48 -3.82
N HIS A 23 12.91 5.41 -4.55
CA HIS A 23 12.76 6.79 -4.09
C HIS A 23 11.66 6.83 -3.04
N LYS A 24 11.91 7.58 -1.97
CA LYS A 24 10.86 8.01 -1.04
C LYS A 24 9.78 8.75 -1.82
N ILE A 25 8.58 8.18 -1.91
CA ILE A 25 7.37 8.97 -2.19
C ILE A 25 6.95 9.54 -0.84
N VAL A 26 7.37 10.79 -0.57
CA VAL A 26 6.77 11.60 0.50
C VAL A 26 5.57 12.30 -0.12
N LEU A 27 4.37 11.94 0.31
CA LEU A 27 3.14 12.64 -0.07
C LEU A 27 3.09 13.97 0.71
N ALA A 28 2.97 15.08 -0.01
CA ALA A 28 2.87 16.41 0.60
C ALA A 28 1.42 16.70 1.02
N SER A 29 1.27 17.25 2.22
CA SER A 29 0.05 17.86 2.75
C SER A 29 -0.14 19.27 2.20
N ASP A 30 -1.38 19.62 1.85
CA ASP A 30 -1.80 20.97 1.46
C ASP A 30 -1.58 22.00 2.59
N ASN A 31 -1.02 23.16 2.24
CA ASN A 31 -1.44 24.44 2.81
C ASN A 31 -0.88 25.63 2.00
N GLU A 32 -1.79 26.51 1.59
CA GLU A 32 -1.52 27.78 0.91
C GLU A 32 -1.02 28.85 1.89
N ASN A 33 0.04 29.58 1.52
CA ASN A 33 0.13 31.05 1.46
C ASN A 33 1.60 31.56 1.42
N ASP A 34 1.87 32.49 0.48
CA ASP A 34 2.96 33.49 0.41
C ASP A 34 4.33 33.14 -0.27
N PRO A 35 5.14 34.14 -0.72
CA PRO A 35 5.32 34.47 -2.14
C PRO A 35 6.72 34.18 -2.75
N SER A 36 6.75 34.06 -4.09
CA SER A 36 7.91 33.90 -4.98
C SER A 36 8.94 32.85 -4.57
N SER A 37 8.62 31.58 -4.81
CA SER A 37 9.57 30.48 -4.87
C SER A 37 9.17 29.48 -5.96
N ILE A 38 10.16 28.73 -6.43
CA ILE A 38 10.11 27.78 -7.54
C ILE A 38 8.94 26.80 -7.35
N THR A 39 7.97 26.82 -8.26
CA THR A 39 6.84 25.89 -8.28
C THR A 39 6.52 25.40 -9.69
N TYR A 40 6.11 24.13 -9.75
CA TYR A 40 5.67 23.38 -10.93
C TYR A 40 4.25 23.77 -11.32
N SER A 41 3.96 23.73 -12.62
CA SER A 41 2.60 23.75 -13.16
C SER A 41 2.42 22.58 -14.14
N ILE A 42 1.33 21.83 -13.99
CA ILE A 42 0.81 20.91 -15.01
C ILE A 42 -0.50 21.54 -15.53
N PRO A 43 -0.76 21.49 -16.86
CA PRO A 43 -1.96 22.07 -17.45
C PRO A 43 -3.24 21.35 -17.04
N SER A 44 -4.27 22.15 -16.79
CA SER A 44 -5.65 21.74 -16.49
C SER A 44 -6.30 21.00 -17.66
N GLU A 45 -6.93 19.86 -17.38
CA GLU A 45 -7.91 19.27 -18.29
C GLU A 45 -9.11 20.20 -18.43
N THR A 46 -9.54 20.32 -19.68
CA THR A 46 -10.58 21.20 -20.17
C THR A 46 -11.94 20.63 -19.79
N THR A 47 -12.74 21.40 -19.06
CA THR A 47 -14.20 21.23 -18.94
C THR A 47 -14.83 21.23 -20.33
N LEU A 48 -15.52 20.15 -20.70
CA LEU A 48 -16.46 20.14 -21.81
C LEU A 48 -17.87 20.35 -21.27
N GLU A 49 -18.48 21.42 -21.77
CA GLU A 49 -19.88 21.81 -21.63
C GLU A 49 -20.81 20.69 -22.17
N GLN A 50 -21.89 20.41 -21.45
CA GLN A 50 -23.04 19.69 -21.99
C GLN A 50 -24.15 20.69 -22.31
N ASP A 51 -24.35 20.91 -23.60
CA ASP A 51 -25.48 21.63 -24.18
C ASP A 51 -26.79 20.84 -24.07
N LYS A 52 -27.87 21.59 -23.84
CA LYS A 52 -29.26 21.16 -23.96
C LYS A 52 -29.75 21.25 -25.41
N ASN A 53 -30.47 20.22 -25.86
CA ASN A 53 -31.70 20.28 -26.70
C ASN A 53 -32.21 18.84 -26.88
N SER A 54 -33.45 18.52 -26.46
CA SER A 54 -34.73 18.65 -27.19
C SER A 54 -34.94 17.57 -28.25
N ASP A 55 -36.17 17.03 -28.25
CA ASP A 55 -36.86 16.13 -29.20
C ASP A 55 -37.15 14.77 -28.54
N ASP A 56 -38.30 14.57 -27.89
CA ASP A 56 -39.70 14.40 -28.38
C ASP A 56 -39.96 13.00 -29.00
N LEU A 57 -41.19 12.52 -28.76
CA LEU A 57 -41.85 11.23 -29.09
C LEU A 57 -41.80 10.18 -27.96
N SER A 58 -42.73 10.21 -27.01
CA SER A 58 -44.13 9.72 -27.08
C SER A 58 -44.25 8.20 -27.14
N GLU A 59 -44.74 7.57 -26.06
CA GLU A 59 -46.03 6.88 -26.12
C GLU A 59 -46.63 6.62 -24.73
N ASN A 60 -47.93 6.90 -24.67
CA ASN A 60 -48.83 6.84 -23.54
C ASN A 60 -49.09 5.41 -23.05
N SER A 61 -49.29 5.26 -21.74
CA SER A 61 -50.60 4.85 -21.23
C SER A 61 -50.77 5.23 -19.76
N ALA A 62 -51.64 6.22 -19.55
CA ALA A 62 -52.32 6.55 -18.30
C ALA A 62 -53.05 5.31 -17.72
N VAL A 63 -53.42 5.25 -16.44
CA VAL A 63 -54.51 6.03 -15.84
C VAL A 63 -54.42 5.98 -14.32
N ASP A 64 -54.54 7.18 -13.72
CA ASP A 64 -55.29 7.64 -12.54
C ASP A 64 -55.50 6.71 -11.32
N THR A 65 -55.60 7.18 -10.08
CA THR A 65 -56.15 8.47 -9.64
C THR A 65 -55.66 8.79 -8.23
N GLN A 66 -55.27 10.06 -8.03
CA GLN A 66 -55.58 10.99 -6.92
C GLN A 66 -55.77 10.42 -5.49
N ASN A 67 -55.31 11.11 -4.44
CA ASN A 67 -55.68 12.50 -4.18
C ASN A 67 -54.84 13.12 -3.05
N GLN A 68 -54.43 14.38 -3.28
CA GLN A 68 -54.58 15.58 -2.42
C GLN A 68 -54.31 15.45 -0.92
N ASN A 69 -53.70 16.38 -0.20
CA ASN A 69 -53.40 17.83 -0.29
C ASN A 69 -52.72 18.09 1.10
N ASN A 70 -51.91 19.09 1.43
CA ASN A 70 -51.90 20.51 1.11
C ASN A 70 -50.78 21.16 1.96
N ILE A 71 -50.14 22.23 1.42
CA ILE A 71 -49.94 23.56 2.07
C ILE A 71 -49.14 23.62 3.39
N ASP A 72 -48.24 24.56 3.68
CA ASP A 72 -47.63 25.71 2.98
C ASP A 72 -46.47 26.23 3.86
N LEU A 73 -45.47 26.81 3.18
CA LEU A 73 -44.78 28.10 3.42
C LEU A 73 -44.08 28.50 4.74
N ASN A 74 -43.05 29.32 4.49
CA ASN A 74 -42.25 30.24 5.34
C ASN A 74 -40.99 29.62 5.97
N LYS A 75 -39.75 29.95 5.59
CA LYS A 75 -39.06 31.21 5.21
C LYS A 75 -38.96 32.22 6.37
N GLU A 76 -37.78 32.28 6.98
CA GLU A 76 -36.87 33.46 7.09
C GLU A 76 -36.04 33.50 8.40
N ASN A 77 -34.72 33.60 8.20
CA ASN A 77 -33.69 34.46 8.82
C ASN A 77 -33.79 34.99 10.27
N SER A 78 -32.65 34.92 10.96
CA SER A 78 -32.15 35.88 11.96
C SER A 78 -30.62 35.73 12.02
N THR A 79 -29.75 36.61 11.50
CA THR A 79 -29.20 37.91 11.98
C THR A 79 -28.65 38.01 13.40
N GLN A 80 -27.40 38.52 13.47
CA GLN A 80 -26.76 39.36 14.49
C GLN A 80 -26.44 38.74 15.87
N ASP A 81 -25.39 39.08 16.61
CA ASP A 81 -24.30 40.06 16.47
C ASP A 81 -23.19 39.74 17.50
N THR A 82 -21.94 39.94 17.09
CA THR A 82 -20.78 40.55 17.78
C THR A 82 -20.75 40.68 19.34
N LYS A 83 -19.70 40.14 20.01
CA LYS A 83 -18.57 40.92 20.59
C LYS A 83 -17.62 40.11 21.51
N SER A 84 -16.34 40.47 21.34
CA SER A 84 -15.11 40.11 22.04
C SER A 84 -15.14 39.89 23.55
N LYS A 85 -14.23 39.03 24.02
CA LYS A 85 -13.35 39.34 25.15
C LYS A 85 -12.01 38.59 25.06
N THR A 86 -10.99 39.33 25.42
CA THR A 86 -9.56 39.03 25.54
C THR A 86 -9.29 38.13 26.75
N ASP A 87 -8.28 37.25 26.66
CA ASP A 87 -6.96 37.43 27.30
C ASP A 87 -6.21 36.08 27.44
N THR A 88 -4.98 36.11 26.93
CA THR A 88 -3.76 35.40 27.34
C THR A 88 -3.84 34.16 28.25
N TYR A 89 -3.24 33.06 27.79
CA TYR A 89 -2.39 32.21 28.64
C TYR A 89 -1.25 31.59 27.84
N TYR A 90 -0.10 31.50 28.49
CA TYR A 90 1.15 30.88 28.05
C TYR A 90 1.02 29.35 28.04
N ASP A 91 1.74 28.68 27.14
CA ASP A 91 2.42 27.44 27.48
C ASP A 91 3.70 27.30 26.64
N GLU A 92 4.81 27.15 27.36
CA GLU A 92 6.05 26.54 26.88
C GLU A 92 5.79 25.05 26.65
N ASP A 93 6.17 24.49 25.50
CA ASP A 93 7.16 23.42 25.57
C ASP A 93 7.83 23.12 24.23
N SER A 94 9.14 22.99 24.38
CA SER A 94 10.16 22.55 23.44
C SER A 94 9.83 21.21 22.78
N SER A 95 9.89 21.15 21.44
CA SER A 95 10.43 19.98 20.76
C SER A 95 11.25 20.42 19.54
N ASN A 96 12.56 20.14 19.61
CA ASN A 96 13.55 20.40 18.57
C ASN A 96 13.22 19.60 17.30
N SER A 97 12.58 20.25 16.33
CA SER A 97 12.68 19.87 14.93
C SER A 97 14.02 20.38 14.40
N ASN A 98 15.00 19.50 14.23
CA ASN A 98 16.19 19.80 13.43
C ASN A 98 15.79 19.92 11.96
N THR A 99 15.26 21.09 11.61
CA THR A 99 15.12 21.54 10.24
C THR A 99 16.51 21.86 9.74
N TYR A 100 17.10 20.97 8.95
CA TYR A 100 18.37 21.19 8.27
C TYR A 100 18.24 22.43 7.38
N SER A 101 18.79 23.54 7.85
CA SER A 101 18.92 24.77 7.10
C SER A 101 19.97 24.60 6.00
N GLU A 102 19.57 24.79 4.75
CA GLU A 102 20.49 24.90 3.63
C GLU A 102 21.39 26.13 3.82
N SER A 103 22.63 25.94 4.28
CA SER A 103 23.59 27.04 4.34
C SER A 103 24.12 27.32 2.93
N ILE A 104 23.57 28.31 2.24
CA ILE A 104 24.11 28.87 0.99
C ILE A 104 25.28 29.76 1.36
N ALA A 105 26.50 29.22 1.38
CA ALA A 105 27.71 30.03 1.45
C ALA A 105 28.17 30.41 0.03
N LYS A 106 27.88 31.65 -0.39
CA LYS A 106 28.45 32.23 -1.61
C LYS A 106 29.93 32.54 -1.37
N LYS A 107 30.83 31.86 -2.07
CA LYS A 107 32.27 32.16 -2.05
C LYS A 107 32.71 32.62 -3.45
N THR A 108 33.35 33.78 -3.51
CA THR A 108 33.99 34.33 -4.71
C THR A 108 35.44 33.88 -4.74
N THR A 109 35.88 33.20 -5.79
CA THR A 109 37.28 32.83 -6.02
C THR A 109 37.78 33.48 -7.29
N THR A 110 38.84 34.30 -7.16
CA THR A 110 39.55 34.98 -8.25
C THR A 110 40.71 34.12 -8.74
N SER A 111 40.91 34.04 -10.06
CA SER A 111 42.07 33.43 -10.71
C SER A 111 42.67 34.44 -11.69
N ASP A 112 43.93 34.81 -11.48
CA ASP A 112 44.66 35.81 -12.28
C ASP A 112 44.93 35.31 -13.72
N ASN A 113 44.29 35.95 -14.72
CA ASN A 113 44.91 36.58 -15.90
C ASN A 113 43.89 36.86 -17.04
N GLU A 114 43.88 38.12 -17.48
CA GLU A 114 43.39 38.71 -18.74
C GLU A 114 42.33 37.97 -19.58
N ASN A 115 41.06 38.09 -19.17
CA ASN A 115 39.84 38.19 -19.99
C ASN A 115 38.66 38.34 -19.01
N GLU A 116 37.65 39.17 -19.32
CA GLU A 116 36.48 39.49 -18.45
C GLU A 116 36.22 38.46 -17.34
N ASP A 117 36.51 38.83 -16.09
CA ASP A 117 36.50 37.95 -14.92
C ASP A 117 35.09 37.36 -14.75
N VAL A 118 34.95 36.08 -15.09
CA VAL A 118 33.64 35.41 -15.13
C VAL A 118 33.31 34.99 -13.72
N GLN A 119 32.41 35.71 -13.05
CA GLN A 119 31.98 35.34 -11.72
C GLN A 119 31.04 34.12 -11.77
N TYR A 120 31.47 33.00 -11.19
CA TYR A 120 30.64 31.82 -11.00
C TYR A 120 29.83 31.93 -9.70
N ASN A 121 28.59 31.46 -9.74
CA ASN A 121 27.81 31.19 -8.54
C ASN A 121 28.20 29.82 -7.97
N THR A 122 28.78 29.78 -6.77
CA THR A 122 29.21 28.52 -6.14
C THR A 122 28.17 28.03 -5.13
N LEU A 123 27.78 26.77 -5.25
CA LEU A 123 26.99 26.04 -4.28
C LEU A 123 27.86 24.97 -3.61
N ILE A 124 27.71 24.79 -2.29
CA ILE A 124 28.44 23.77 -1.54
C ILE A 124 27.45 22.74 -1.00
N LYS A 125 27.71 21.45 -1.21
CA LYS A 125 26.88 20.34 -0.71
C LYS A 125 27.75 19.28 0.00
N TYR A 126 27.20 18.64 1.03
CA TYR A 126 27.86 17.57 1.78
C TYR A 126 26.98 16.32 1.79
N ASN A 127 27.57 15.17 2.16
CA ASN A 127 26.88 13.88 2.27
C ASN A 127 26.14 13.51 0.97
N VAL A 128 26.78 13.77 -0.16
CA VAL A 128 26.21 13.44 -1.47
C VAL A 128 26.34 11.94 -1.73
N SER A 129 25.24 11.31 -2.14
CA SER A 129 25.23 9.87 -2.51
C SER A 129 26.26 9.55 -3.59
N LEU A 130 26.88 8.37 -3.48
CA LEU A 130 27.86 7.87 -4.45
C LEU A 130 27.26 7.61 -5.85
N THR A 131 25.94 7.54 -5.95
CA THR A 131 25.18 7.35 -7.20
C THR A 131 24.49 8.64 -7.66
N LYS A 132 24.76 9.79 -7.02
CA LYS A 132 24.01 11.03 -7.26
C LYS A 132 24.07 11.48 -8.72
N LYS A 133 22.89 11.58 -9.33
CA LYS A 133 22.64 12.31 -10.59
C LYS A 133 22.23 13.74 -10.28
N TRP A 134 22.60 14.67 -11.16
CA TRP A 134 22.28 16.09 -10.99
C TRP A 134 21.26 16.53 -12.02
N LYS A 135 20.14 17.10 -11.59
CA LYS A 135 19.20 17.80 -12.46
C LYS A 135 19.54 19.28 -12.45
N ILE A 136 19.90 19.82 -13.59
CA ILE A 136 20.15 21.25 -13.79
C ILE A 136 18.94 21.82 -14.52
N MET A 137 18.37 22.90 -13.98
CA MET A 137 17.19 23.55 -14.55
C MET A 137 17.59 24.90 -15.16
N PHE A 138 17.08 25.15 -16.36
CA PHE A 138 17.24 26.39 -17.10
C PHE A 138 15.88 27.06 -17.25
N ASN A 139 15.87 28.39 -17.36
CA ASN A 139 14.65 29.15 -17.60
C ASN A 139 14.20 29.16 -19.08
N GLN A 140 14.99 28.56 -19.96
CA GLN A 140 14.72 28.42 -21.39
C GLN A 140 15.29 27.10 -21.91
N PRO A 141 14.73 26.52 -22.98
CA PRO A 141 15.31 25.35 -23.61
C PRO A 141 16.75 25.60 -24.07
N VAL A 142 17.64 24.64 -23.82
CA VAL A 142 19.08 24.75 -24.14
C VAL A 142 19.49 23.95 -25.37
N ASP A 143 20.49 24.45 -26.10
CA ASP A 143 21.11 23.71 -27.20
C ASP A 143 22.04 22.64 -26.64
N LEU A 144 21.73 21.36 -26.91
CA LEU A 144 22.48 20.20 -26.45
C LEU A 144 23.97 20.29 -26.82
N ASN A 145 24.31 20.79 -28.01
CA ASN A 145 25.71 20.90 -28.46
C ASN A 145 26.51 21.89 -27.62
N SER A 146 25.84 22.90 -27.06
CA SER A 146 26.47 23.85 -26.16
C SER A 146 26.76 23.23 -24.78
N LEU A 147 26.05 22.17 -24.38
CA LEU A 147 26.19 21.59 -23.06
C LEU A 147 27.44 20.73 -22.94
N GLU A 148 27.75 19.88 -23.92
CA GLU A 148 28.85 18.90 -23.82
C GLU A 148 30.22 19.52 -23.52
N LYS A 149 30.47 20.74 -24.03
CA LYS A 149 31.74 21.45 -23.81
C LYS A 149 31.75 22.29 -22.53
N ASN A 150 30.58 22.57 -21.97
CA ASN A 150 30.39 23.56 -20.91
C ASN A 150 29.87 22.96 -19.61
N ILE A 151 29.41 21.72 -19.59
CA ILE A 151 29.11 20.99 -18.36
C ILE A 151 30.26 20.02 -18.10
N LYS A 152 30.93 20.19 -16.96
CA LYS A 152 32.09 19.37 -16.58
C LYS A 152 31.98 18.92 -15.14
N LEU A 153 32.39 17.69 -14.88
CA LEU A 153 32.51 17.14 -13.54
C LEU A 153 33.98 16.77 -13.33
N VAL A 154 34.60 17.29 -12.28
CA VAL A 154 35.99 16.98 -11.92
C VAL A 154 36.09 16.48 -10.48
N ASP A 155 37.08 15.63 -10.22
CA ASP A 155 37.44 15.20 -8.87
C ASP A 155 38.32 16.22 -8.13
N LYS A 156 38.68 15.93 -6.89
CA LYS A 156 39.60 16.73 -6.05
C LYS A 156 40.98 16.99 -6.67
N ASN A 157 41.39 16.16 -7.63
CA ASN A 157 42.67 16.28 -8.34
C ASN A 157 42.51 17.04 -9.66
N ASN A 158 41.33 17.62 -9.92
CA ASN A 158 40.95 18.27 -11.17
C ASN A 158 40.97 17.32 -12.39
N THR A 159 40.78 16.03 -12.15
CA THR A 159 40.64 15.00 -13.20
C THR A 159 39.19 14.93 -13.62
N GLU A 160 38.93 14.97 -14.93
CA GLU A 160 37.59 14.92 -15.48
C GLU A 160 36.92 13.55 -15.28
N VAL A 161 35.75 13.55 -14.65
CA VAL A 161 34.90 12.38 -14.49
C VAL A 161 33.97 12.32 -15.70
N PRO A 162 33.99 11.22 -16.49
CA PRO A 162 33.11 11.11 -17.64
C PRO A 162 31.63 11.16 -17.24
N ILE A 163 30.85 11.98 -17.95
CA ILE A 163 29.40 12.14 -17.73
C ILE A 163 28.61 11.82 -18.99
N THR A 164 27.31 11.58 -18.82
CA THR A 164 26.29 11.64 -19.89
C THR A 164 25.27 12.71 -19.55
N LEU A 165 24.72 13.34 -20.59
CA LEU A 165 23.72 14.40 -20.49
C LEU A 165 22.44 13.94 -21.16
N SER A 166 21.30 14.12 -20.49
CA SER A 166 19.97 13.85 -21.05
C SER A 166 19.07 15.06 -20.83
N LEU A 167 18.50 15.60 -21.91
CA LEU A 167 17.52 16.68 -21.81
C LEU A 167 16.16 16.14 -21.37
N GLU A 168 15.51 16.89 -20.48
CA GLU A 168 14.14 16.65 -20.01
C GLU A 168 13.35 17.97 -20.09
N ASP A 169 12.07 17.93 -19.73
CA ASP A 169 11.21 19.11 -19.59
C ASP A 169 11.24 20.04 -20.82
N ASN A 170 11.08 19.44 -22.00
CA ASN A 170 11.16 20.14 -23.30
C ASN A 170 12.46 20.95 -23.48
N GLY A 171 13.56 20.41 -22.98
CA GLY A 171 14.90 21.00 -23.08
C GLY A 171 15.20 22.05 -22.01
N THR A 172 14.29 22.32 -21.07
CA THR A 172 14.53 23.27 -19.97
C THR A 172 15.27 22.64 -18.79
N SER A 173 15.52 21.34 -18.80
CA SER A 173 16.37 20.71 -17.80
C SER A 173 17.31 19.67 -18.43
N VAL A 174 18.44 19.44 -17.77
CA VAL A 174 19.40 18.39 -18.13
C VAL A 174 19.73 17.54 -16.92
N ILE A 175 19.69 16.23 -17.11
CA ILE A 175 20.19 15.24 -16.16
C ILE A 175 21.65 14.95 -16.48
N VAL A 176 22.53 15.24 -15.54
CA VAL A 176 23.94 14.86 -15.56
C VAL A 176 24.11 13.55 -14.80
N THR A 177 24.54 12.51 -15.52
CA THR A 177 24.80 11.19 -14.96
C THR A 177 26.29 10.87 -15.07
N PRO A 178 27.01 10.71 -13.95
CA PRO A 178 28.36 10.16 -13.97
C PRO A 178 28.37 8.77 -14.58
N LYS A 179 29.36 8.46 -15.43
CA LYS A 179 29.51 7.11 -16.00
C LYS A 179 30.01 6.09 -14.98
N ASN A 180 30.74 6.56 -13.97
CA ASN A 180 31.25 5.75 -12.86
C ASN A 180 30.66 6.29 -11.55
N THR A 181 30.46 5.40 -10.58
CA THR A 181 30.13 5.77 -9.19
C THR A 181 31.21 6.69 -8.63
N TYR A 182 30.82 7.68 -7.81
CA TYR A 182 31.81 8.52 -7.14
C TYR A 182 32.59 7.73 -6.09
N ASP A 183 33.81 8.16 -5.82
CA ASP A 183 34.61 7.67 -4.70
C ASP A 183 34.00 8.15 -3.38
N ALA A 184 34.08 7.31 -2.35
CA ALA A 184 33.60 7.63 -1.02
C ALA A 184 34.44 8.74 -0.37
N GLU A 185 33.77 9.56 0.44
CA GLU A 185 34.37 10.64 1.24
C GLU A 185 35.30 11.58 0.45
N SER A 186 35.02 11.75 -0.84
CA SER A 186 35.83 12.50 -1.80
C SER A 186 35.11 13.76 -2.27
N GLU A 187 35.89 14.72 -2.75
CA GLU A 187 35.41 16.04 -3.18
C GLU A 187 35.37 16.11 -4.70
N TYR A 188 34.35 16.80 -5.21
CA TYR A 188 34.07 16.97 -6.63
C TYR A 188 33.54 18.37 -6.92
N ILE A 189 33.71 18.80 -8.18
CA ILE A 189 33.17 20.06 -8.66
C ILE A 189 32.40 19.80 -9.96
N LEU A 190 31.10 20.06 -9.96
CA LEU A 190 30.28 20.12 -11.17
C LEU A 190 30.19 21.58 -11.64
N THR A 191 30.62 21.85 -12.86
CA THR A 191 30.64 23.19 -13.45
C THR A 191 29.62 23.29 -14.58
N VAL A 192 28.84 24.37 -14.59
CA VAL A 192 28.00 24.82 -15.69
C VAL A 192 28.57 26.13 -16.22
N GLY A 193 29.28 26.03 -17.34
CA GLY A 193 30.06 27.12 -17.93
C GLY A 193 29.21 28.22 -18.57
N LYS A 194 29.81 29.41 -18.66
CA LYS A 194 29.16 30.62 -19.20
C LYS A 194 28.73 30.52 -20.67
N ASP A 195 29.38 29.64 -21.43
CA ASP A 195 29.16 29.50 -22.87
C ASP A 195 28.08 28.46 -23.20
N VAL A 196 27.29 28.01 -22.20
CA VAL A 196 25.99 27.37 -22.46
C VAL A 196 25.08 28.37 -23.19
N VAL A 197 24.37 27.89 -24.21
CA VAL A 197 23.51 28.71 -25.07
C VAL A 197 22.10 28.12 -25.12
N SER A 198 21.08 28.99 -25.05
CA SER A 198 19.70 28.59 -25.26
C SER A 198 19.39 28.30 -26.73
N MET A 199 18.31 27.59 -27.03
CA MET A 199 17.81 27.42 -28.41
C MET A 199 17.47 28.76 -29.10
N TYR A 200 17.42 29.86 -28.35
CA TYR A 200 17.19 31.22 -28.84
C TYR A 200 18.48 32.05 -28.93
N ASN A 201 19.64 31.40 -28.94
CA ASN A 201 20.96 32.02 -29.07
C ASN A 201 21.29 33.01 -27.93
N LYS A 202 20.77 32.79 -26.72
CA LYS A 202 21.11 33.58 -25.52
C LYS A 202 22.12 32.82 -24.67
N LYS A 203 23.21 33.49 -24.28
CA LYS A 203 24.22 32.92 -23.37
C LYS A 203 23.71 32.84 -21.93
N LEU A 204 24.24 31.87 -21.18
CA LEU A 204 23.96 31.73 -19.75
C LEU A 204 24.48 32.95 -18.98
N LYS A 205 23.57 33.62 -18.28
CA LYS A 205 23.89 34.84 -17.52
C LYS A 205 24.69 34.54 -16.24
N ASN A 206 24.34 33.44 -15.57
CA ASN A 206 24.88 33.08 -14.27
C ASN A 206 25.52 31.69 -14.37
N PRO A 207 26.78 31.59 -14.80
CA PRO A 207 27.49 30.31 -14.74
C PRO A 207 27.59 29.87 -13.27
N THR A 208 27.53 28.56 -13.04
CA THR A 208 27.34 28.00 -11.69
C THR A 208 28.28 26.82 -11.48
N THR A 209 28.85 26.71 -10.30
CA THR A 209 29.61 25.55 -9.83
C THR A 209 28.91 24.93 -8.63
N VAL A 210 28.98 23.61 -8.51
CA VAL A 210 28.58 22.86 -7.32
C VAL A 210 29.80 22.12 -6.82
N GLU A 211 30.36 22.59 -5.72
CA GLU A 211 31.38 21.88 -4.96
C GLU A 211 30.67 20.91 -4.01
N PHE A 212 31.06 19.64 -4.02
CA PHE A 212 30.42 18.69 -3.13
C PHE A 212 31.36 17.62 -2.60
N LYS A 213 31.06 17.16 -1.37
CA LYS A 213 31.70 16.01 -0.74
C LYS A 213 30.73 14.83 -0.66
N THR A 214 31.21 13.67 -1.07
CA THR A 214 30.44 12.43 -1.04
C THR A 214 30.36 11.81 0.36
N SER A 215 29.31 11.03 0.58
CA SER A 215 29.13 10.25 1.81
C SER A 215 30.13 9.09 1.92
N PRO A 216 30.32 8.51 3.12
CA PRO A 216 30.98 7.22 3.28
C PRO A 216 30.26 6.11 2.50
N ALA A 217 31.00 5.14 1.98
CA ALA A 217 30.41 3.95 1.37
C ALA A 217 29.75 3.04 2.43
N ILE A 218 28.72 2.31 2.01
CA ILE A 218 28.13 1.23 2.81
C ILE A 218 29.15 0.09 2.89
N ALA A 219 29.56 -0.27 4.10
CA ALA A 219 30.51 -1.35 4.35
C ALA A 219 29.79 -2.71 4.48
N SER A 220 28.69 -2.74 5.22
CA SER A 220 27.89 -3.95 5.42
C SER A 220 26.45 -3.64 5.83
N ILE A 221 25.56 -4.57 5.52
CA ILE A 221 24.20 -4.65 6.04
C ILE A 221 24.06 -6.05 6.60
N ASP A 222 23.61 -6.16 7.85
CA ASP A 222 23.47 -7.46 8.52
C ASP A 222 22.20 -8.17 8.01
N ASP A 223 22.20 -9.51 8.02
CA ASP A 223 21.02 -10.29 7.67
C ASP A 223 19.91 -10.09 8.72
N ILE A 224 18.67 -10.03 8.24
CA ILE A 224 17.49 -9.82 9.07
C ILE A 224 16.85 -11.18 9.33
N ASN A 225 16.58 -11.50 10.60
CA ASN A 225 15.91 -12.74 10.98
C ASN A 225 14.63 -12.38 11.73
N VAL A 226 13.48 -12.74 11.16
CA VAL A 226 12.16 -12.47 11.73
C VAL A 226 11.46 -13.79 11.99
N THR A 227 10.77 -13.88 13.12
CA THR A 227 9.91 -15.02 13.45
C THR A 227 8.52 -14.52 13.77
N ILE A 228 7.52 -15.08 13.09
CA ILE A 228 6.10 -14.79 13.32
C ILE A 228 5.34 -16.10 13.53
N ASP A 229 4.18 -16.02 14.15
CA ASP A 229 3.24 -17.13 14.23
C ASP A 229 2.38 -17.20 12.96
N GLN A 230 1.87 -18.39 12.62
CA GLN A 230 0.97 -18.59 11.50
C GLN A 230 -0.23 -17.63 11.55
N GLU A 231 -0.67 -17.14 10.39
CA GLU A 231 -1.74 -16.14 10.23
C GLU A 231 -1.44 -14.73 10.78
N ALA A 232 -0.28 -14.51 11.43
CA ALA A 232 0.11 -13.17 11.84
C ALA A 232 0.32 -12.27 10.61
N SER A 233 -0.11 -11.01 10.69
CA SER A 233 0.14 -10.02 9.64
C SER A 233 1.63 -9.64 9.63
N TYR A 234 2.25 -9.63 8.45
CA TYR A 234 3.64 -9.22 8.30
C TYR A 234 3.90 -8.55 6.94
N SER A 235 4.64 -7.45 6.97
CA SER A 235 5.17 -6.77 5.79
C SER A 235 6.68 -6.65 5.90
N LEU A 236 7.36 -6.77 4.76
CA LEU A 236 8.81 -6.58 4.69
C LEU A 236 9.15 -5.12 5.02
N PRO A 237 10.28 -4.87 5.73
CA PRO A 237 10.68 -3.52 6.07
C PRO A 237 11.04 -2.72 4.81
N THR A 238 10.71 -1.43 4.79
CA THR A 238 11.03 -0.52 3.68
C THR A 238 12.42 0.12 3.81
N GLU A 239 13.00 0.08 5.01
CA GLU A 239 14.36 0.54 5.30
C GLU A 239 15.09 -0.48 6.19
N VAL A 240 16.42 -0.50 6.10
CA VAL A 240 17.31 -1.37 6.89
C VAL A 240 18.48 -0.56 7.44
N GLU A 241 19.06 -1.00 8.55
CA GLU A 241 20.26 -0.37 9.11
C GLU A 241 21.51 -0.82 8.33
N ALA A 242 22.28 0.14 7.85
CA ALA A 242 23.56 -0.07 7.19
C ALA A 242 24.72 0.46 8.03
N LYS A 243 25.80 -0.31 8.10
CA LYS A 243 27.09 0.11 8.67
C LYS A 243 27.93 0.73 7.57
N LEU A 244 28.39 1.94 7.80
CA LEU A 244 29.21 2.71 6.88
C LEU A 244 30.70 2.42 7.10
N SER A 245 31.52 2.74 6.09
CA SER A 245 32.98 2.60 6.11
C SER A 245 33.69 3.38 7.22
N ASN A 246 33.05 4.40 7.78
CA ASN A 246 33.55 5.16 8.93
C ASN A 246 33.04 4.61 10.29
N ASN A 247 32.46 3.40 10.32
CA ASN A 247 31.84 2.74 11.49
C ASN A 247 30.56 3.39 12.04
N SER A 248 30.04 4.46 11.41
CA SER A 248 28.71 4.97 11.76
C SER A 248 27.60 4.12 11.11
N THR A 249 26.37 4.23 11.61
CA THR A 249 25.20 3.54 11.03
C THR A 249 24.20 4.54 10.44
N THR A 250 23.41 4.09 9.49
CA THR A 250 22.32 4.89 8.90
C THR A 250 21.19 4.00 8.38
N SER A 251 19.97 4.55 8.29
CA SER A 251 18.81 3.86 7.71
C SER A 251 18.81 4.07 6.19
N VAL A 252 18.74 2.98 5.43
CA VAL A 252 18.75 3.00 3.96
C VAL A 252 17.53 2.26 3.41
N GLY A 253 16.95 2.77 2.32
CA GLY A 253 15.83 2.12 1.65
C GLY A 253 16.25 0.78 1.04
N VAL A 254 15.37 -0.21 1.14
CA VAL A 254 15.56 -1.54 0.55
C VAL A 254 14.42 -1.87 -0.40
N CYS A 255 14.75 -2.44 -1.56
CA CYS A 255 13.78 -3.03 -2.47
C CYS A 255 13.95 -4.55 -2.47
N TRP A 256 12.89 -5.27 -2.13
CA TRP A 256 12.88 -6.73 -2.06
C TRP A 256 12.54 -7.38 -3.41
N ASP A 257 13.08 -8.58 -3.64
CA ASP A 257 12.86 -9.39 -4.84
C ASP A 257 11.39 -9.81 -5.03
N LYS A 258 10.67 -10.00 -3.92
CA LYS A 258 9.25 -10.41 -3.89
C LYS A 258 8.58 -9.95 -2.60
N SER A 259 7.25 -9.91 -2.60
CA SER A 259 6.42 -9.64 -1.42
C SER A 259 6.10 -10.91 -0.64
N VAL A 260 5.71 -10.74 0.63
CA VAL A 260 5.11 -11.82 1.43
C VAL A 260 3.70 -12.07 0.88
N GLU A 261 3.49 -13.21 0.21
CA GLU A 261 2.19 -13.55 -0.38
C GLU A 261 1.15 -14.01 0.63
N ARG A 262 1.58 -14.81 1.63
CA ARG A 262 0.72 -15.35 2.68
C ARG A 262 1.53 -15.76 3.90
N THR A 263 0.91 -15.69 5.07
CA THR A 263 1.47 -16.15 6.34
C THR A 263 0.77 -17.40 6.90
N SER A 264 -0.14 -17.98 6.12
CA SER A 264 -0.89 -19.17 6.49
C SER A 264 -0.10 -20.47 6.40
N ILE A 265 1.06 -20.48 5.73
CA ILE A 265 1.86 -21.69 5.53
C ILE A 265 3.10 -21.59 6.43
N PRO A 266 3.25 -22.46 7.44
CA PRO A 266 4.46 -22.53 8.25
C PRO A 266 5.68 -22.92 7.43
N GLY A 267 6.84 -22.38 7.79
CA GLY A 267 8.10 -22.67 7.08
C GLY A 267 9.13 -21.56 7.19
N ASN A 268 10.25 -21.77 6.49
CA ASN A 268 11.32 -20.79 6.39
C ASN A 268 11.34 -20.19 4.98
N TYR A 269 11.28 -18.86 4.91
CA TYR A 269 11.24 -18.10 3.67
C TYR A 269 12.42 -17.15 3.63
N THR A 270 13.06 -17.05 2.47
CA THR A 270 14.16 -16.10 2.24
C THR A 270 13.76 -15.09 1.18
N TYR A 271 14.04 -13.83 1.50
CA TYR A 271 13.86 -12.66 0.63
C TYR A 271 15.23 -12.02 0.43
N THR A 272 15.45 -11.51 -0.77
CA THR A 272 16.70 -10.86 -1.17
C THR A 272 16.42 -9.41 -1.54
N GLY A 273 17.07 -8.49 -0.84
CA GLY A 273 16.94 -7.06 -1.02
C GLY A 273 18.11 -6.43 -1.75
N THR A 274 17.84 -5.39 -2.53
CA THR A 274 18.84 -4.49 -3.11
C THR A 274 18.78 -3.13 -2.43
N VAL A 275 19.94 -2.53 -2.21
CA VAL A 275 20.09 -1.19 -1.59
C VAL A 275 20.92 -0.32 -2.53
N GLU A 276 20.47 0.91 -2.77
CA GLU A 276 21.21 1.85 -3.64
C GLU A 276 22.60 2.14 -3.06
N GLY A 277 23.64 2.02 -3.90
CA GLY A 277 25.03 2.23 -3.47
C GLY A 277 25.66 1.06 -2.70
N TYR A 278 25.00 -0.10 -2.62
CA TYR A 278 25.53 -1.33 -2.06
C TYR A 278 25.53 -2.43 -3.14
N ASP A 279 26.70 -3.01 -3.40
CA ASP A 279 26.92 -3.99 -4.46
C ASP A 279 26.48 -5.41 -4.08
N LYS A 280 26.38 -5.68 -2.78
CA LYS A 280 25.89 -6.95 -2.24
C LYS A 280 24.38 -6.88 -1.99
N SER A 281 23.78 -8.05 -1.90
CA SER A 281 22.38 -8.18 -1.51
C SER A 281 22.21 -8.19 0.01
N VAL A 282 21.01 -7.81 0.45
CA VAL A 282 20.54 -7.94 1.84
C VAL A 282 19.68 -9.19 1.93
N THR A 283 19.83 -9.99 2.99
CA THR A 283 18.99 -11.19 3.19
C THR A 283 18.01 -10.97 4.33
N LEU A 284 16.75 -11.34 4.12
CA LEU A 284 15.77 -11.48 5.19
C LEU A 284 15.27 -12.92 5.24
N ASN A 285 15.47 -13.56 6.40
CA ASN A 285 14.95 -14.88 6.71
C ASN A 285 13.71 -14.74 7.60
N LEU A 286 12.56 -15.12 7.06
CA LEU A 286 11.29 -15.16 7.78
C LEU A 286 10.97 -16.61 8.16
N THR A 287 10.85 -16.85 9.47
CA THR A 287 10.35 -18.11 10.03
C THR A 287 8.89 -17.93 10.42
N ILE A 288 8.01 -18.73 9.82
CA ILE A 288 6.59 -18.80 10.20
C ILE A 288 6.40 -20.06 11.02
N LYS A 289 6.08 -19.90 12.31
CA LYS A 289 5.84 -21.01 13.22
C LYS A 289 4.47 -21.63 12.95
N PRO A 290 4.35 -22.96 12.98
CA PRO A 290 3.05 -23.60 12.96
C PRO A 290 2.22 -23.19 14.17
N PHE A 291 0.90 -23.12 13.99
CA PHE A 291 -0.01 -22.98 15.10
C PHE A 291 0.08 -24.18 16.05
N GLU A 292 0.17 -23.91 17.35
CA GLU A 292 0.12 -24.92 18.40
C GLU A 292 -1.32 -25.06 18.92
N PRO A 293 -1.92 -26.27 18.88
CA PRO A 293 -3.29 -26.50 19.35
C PRO A 293 -3.54 -26.04 20.78
N VAL A 294 -4.68 -25.40 21.01
CA VAL A 294 -5.12 -24.99 22.36
C VAL A 294 -5.93 -26.09 23.03
N GLU A 295 -5.77 -26.25 24.35
CA GLU A 295 -6.51 -27.25 25.13
C GLU A 295 -7.95 -26.84 25.44
N SER A 296 -8.21 -25.54 25.61
CA SER A 296 -9.52 -24.99 25.95
C SER A 296 -9.69 -23.58 25.41
N ILE A 297 -10.93 -23.22 25.06
CA ILE A 297 -11.30 -21.87 24.61
C ILE A 297 -12.46 -21.40 25.48
N SER A 298 -12.41 -20.18 25.99
CA SER A 298 -13.46 -19.63 26.86
C SER A 298 -13.53 -18.11 26.76
N ASN A 299 -14.69 -17.56 27.09
CA ASN A 299 -14.88 -16.14 27.40
C ASN A 299 -15.55 -16.02 28.78
N GLU A 300 -16.01 -14.82 29.13
CA GLU A 300 -16.67 -14.56 30.43
C GLU A 300 -17.99 -15.32 30.63
N TYR A 301 -18.61 -15.82 29.56
CA TYR A 301 -19.95 -16.41 29.59
C TYR A 301 -19.96 -17.94 29.49
N ARG A 302 -19.01 -18.54 28.75
CA ARG A 302 -18.93 -20.00 28.60
C ARG A 302 -17.55 -20.51 28.23
N THR A 303 -17.38 -21.82 28.42
CA THR A 303 -16.28 -22.61 27.87
C THR A 303 -16.75 -23.32 26.61
N GLN A 304 -15.88 -23.44 25.61
CA GLN A 304 -16.17 -24.14 24.36
C GLN A 304 -16.20 -25.65 24.58
N SER A 305 -17.08 -26.33 23.83
CA SER A 305 -17.11 -27.80 23.79
C SER A 305 -15.84 -28.39 23.18
N THR A 306 -15.57 -29.67 23.45
CA THR A 306 -14.47 -30.41 22.82
C THR A 306 -14.54 -30.37 21.29
N ILE A 307 -15.74 -30.50 20.70
CA ILE A 307 -15.90 -30.46 19.24
C ILE A 307 -15.57 -29.07 18.69
N GLY A 308 -16.00 -28.00 19.36
CA GLY A 308 -15.67 -26.63 18.95
C GLY A 308 -14.16 -26.35 19.05
N THR A 309 -13.51 -26.73 20.15
CA THR A 309 -12.06 -26.59 20.32
C THR A 309 -11.28 -27.41 19.27
N ASN A 310 -11.71 -28.64 18.99
CA ASN A 310 -11.12 -29.46 17.94
C ASN A 310 -11.28 -28.82 16.56
N LEU A 311 -12.45 -28.27 16.25
CA LEU A 311 -12.71 -27.62 14.97
C LEU A 311 -11.82 -26.40 14.76
N TYR A 312 -11.72 -25.54 15.79
CA TYR A 312 -10.81 -24.40 15.78
C TYR A 312 -9.36 -24.83 15.55
N ASN A 313 -8.84 -25.76 16.37
CA ASN A 313 -7.48 -26.26 16.23
C ASN A 313 -7.22 -26.88 14.86
N TYR A 314 -8.19 -27.63 14.33
CA TYR A 314 -8.07 -28.27 13.02
C TYR A 314 -7.98 -27.23 11.90
N PHE A 315 -8.79 -26.16 11.96
CA PHE A 315 -8.81 -25.11 10.95
C PHE A 315 -7.69 -24.06 11.06
N MET A 316 -7.04 -23.92 12.21
CA MET A 316 -5.83 -23.11 12.29
C MET A 316 -4.71 -23.65 11.40
N ASN A 317 -4.68 -24.96 11.13
CA ASN A 317 -3.74 -25.54 10.18
C ASN A 317 -4.20 -25.34 8.71
N TYR A 318 -3.32 -24.82 7.86
CA TYR A 318 -3.64 -24.55 6.45
C TYR A 318 -3.93 -25.82 5.62
N ASP A 319 -3.09 -26.84 5.74
CA ASP A 319 -3.25 -28.08 4.96
C ASP A 319 -4.56 -28.80 5.31
N ASN A 320 -4.97 -28.72 6.58
CA ASN A 320 -6.27 -29.22 7.04
C ASN A 320 -7.44 -28.50 6.38
N ARG A 321 -7.39 -27.16 6.26
CA ARG A 321 -8.41 -26.38 5.53
C ARG A 321 -8.48 -26.79 4.07
N GLN A 322 -7.32 -26.94 3.41
CA GLN A 322 -7.27 -27.40 2.02
C GLN A 322 -7.82 -28.83 1.86
N SER A 323 -7.53 -29.73 2.80
CA SER A 323 -8.10 -31.07 2.82
C SER A 323 -9.62 -31.05 2.95
N VAL A 324 -10.18 -30.15 3.77
CA VAL A 324 -11.63 -29.99 3.96
C VAL A 324 -12.28 -29.41 2.70
N LEU A 325 -11.68 -28.38 2.11
CA LEU A 325 -12.15 -27.79 0.86
C LEU A 325 -12.21 -28.82 -0.27
N ASN A 326 -11.13 -29.57 -0.47
CA ASN A 326 -11.06 -30.62 -1.50
C ASN A 326 -12.14 -31.68 -1.30
N ARG A 327 -12.34 -32.14 -0.05
CA ARG A 327 -13.37 -33.12 0.26
C ARG A 327 -14.78 -32.57 0.11
N ALA A 328 -15.02 -31.31 0.47
CA ALA A 328 -16.29 -30.64 0.24
C ALA A 328 -16.62 -30.58 -1.26
N ILE A 329 -15.64 -30.20 -2.09
CA ILE A 329 -15.80 -30.18 -3.56
C ILE A 329 -16.11 -31.58 -4.11
N GLU A 330 -15.44 -32.62 -3.60
CA GLU A 330 -15.71 -34.00 -3.99
C GLU A 330 -17.16 -34.43 -3.66
N LEU A 331 -17.61 -34.15 -2.44
CA LEU A 331 -18.99 -34.39 -2.01
C LEU A 331 -20.00 -33.61 -2.87
N HIS A 332 -19.60 -32.42 -3.33
CA HIS A 332 -20.37 -31.58 -4.23
C HIS A 332 -20.14 -31.89 -5.72
N ARG A 333 -19.61 -33.07 -6.04
CA ARG A 333 -19.45 -33.56 -7.42
C ARG A 333 -18.62 -32.61 -8.31
N GLY A 334 -17.64 -31.94 -7.72
CA GLY A 334 -16.75 -30.99 -8.39
C GLY A 334 -17.24 -29.54 -8.38
N ILE A 335 -18.41 -29.23 -7.83
CA ILE A 335 -18.96 -27.86 -7.80
C ILE A 335 -18.31 -27.07 -6.67
N THR A 336 -17.77 -25.89 -7.01
CA THR A 336 -17.05 -25.02 -6.07
C THR A 336 -17.91 -23.90 -5.49
N SER A 337 -18.99 -23.50 -6.17
CA SER A 337 -19.95 -22.50 -5.68
C SER A 337 -20.94 -23.09 -4.68
N ASN A 338 -21.46 -22.26 -3.76
CA ASN A 338 -22.41 -22.67 -2.72
C ASN A 338 -21.99 -23.92 -1.92
N ASN A 339 -20.68 -24.12 -1.77
CA ASN A 339 -20.10 -25.31 -1.15
C ASN A 339 -19.90 -25.15 0.38
N CYS A 340 -20.38 -24.03 0.94
CA CYS A 340 -20.12 -23.63 2.33
C CYS A 340 -20.59 -24.65 3.36
N VAL A 341 -21.73 -25.31 3.11
CA VAL A 341 -22.26 -26.31 4.05
C VAL A 341 -21.54 -27.65 3.94
N TYR A 342 -21.12 -28.06 2.74
CA TYR A 342 -20.23 -29.22 2.63
C TYR A 342 -18.90 -28.97 3.34
N PHE A 343 -18.35 -27.75 3.23
CA PHE A 343 -17.14 -27.32 3.93
C PHE A 343 -17.32 -27.38 5.45
N ALA A 344 -18.34 -26.69 5.98
CA ALA A 344 -18.62 -26.66 7.43
C ALA A 344 -18.90 -28.07 7.98
N SER A 345 -19.70 -28.86 7.28
CA SER A 345 -20.03 -30.23 7.69
C SER A 345 -18.81 -31.15 7.66
N GLU A 346 -17.93 -31.00 6.67
CA GLU A 346 -16.69 -31.77 6.62
C GLU A 346 -15.73 -31.36 7.73
N GLY A 347 -15.60 -30.07 8.01
CA GLY A 347 -14.86 -29.58 9.18
C GLY A 347 -15.34 -30.22 10.48
N LEU A 348 -16.66 -30.19 10.73
CA LEU A 348 -17.27 -30.81 11.91
C LEU A 348 -16.99 -32.32 12.00
N ARG A 349 -17.05 -33.05 10.88
CA ARG A 349 -16.68 -34.48 10.83
C ARG A 349 -15.22 -34.69 11.24
N ARG A 350 -14.29 -33.87 10.73
CA ARG A 350 -12.86 -33.91 11.08
C ARG A 350 -12.60 -33.55 12.54
N ALA A 351 -13.43 -32.66 13.12
CA ALA A 351 -13.36 -32.24 14.51
C ALA A 351 -13.94 -33.25 15.51
N GLY A 352 -14.62 -34.31 15.03
CA GLY A 352 -15.12 -35.41 15.87
C GLY A 352 -16.61 -35.70 15.74
N LEU A 353 -17.39 -34.88 15.01
CA LEU A 353 -18.81 -35.14 14.74
C LEU A 353 -18.98 -36.18 13.61
N THR A 354 -18.41 -37.36 13.82
CA THR A 354 -18.21 -38.39 12.79
C THR A 354 -19.51 -39.01 12.26
N ASP A 355 -20.62 -38.86 12.98
CA ASP A 355 -21.94 -39.34 12.60
C ASP A 355 -22.74 -38.33 11.75
N LEU A 356 -22.22 -37.12 11.51
CA LEU A 356 -22.85 -36.12 10.64
C LEU A 356 -22.89 -36.61 9.18
N PRO A 357 -24.06 -36.84 8.57
CA PRO A 357 -24.14 -37.47 7.26
C PRO A 357 -23.47 -36.65 6.13
N ASN A 358 -22.91 -37.36 5.14
CA ASN A 358 -22.27 -36.71 3.98
C ASN A 358 -23.25 -35.95 3.07
N TYR A 359 -24.56 -36.19 3.18
CA TYR A 359 -25.57 -35.48 2.38
C TYR A 359 -25.92 -34.09 2.94
N VAL A 360 -25.40 -33.72 4.11
CA VAL A 360 -25.67 -32.42 4.73
C VAL A 360 -24.97 -31.33 3.92
N ALA A 361 -25.76 -30.65 3.09
CA ALA A 361 -25.27 -29.82 2.00
C ALA A 361 -25.94 -28.44 1.90
N ASN A 362 -26.92 -28.15 2.74
CA ASN A 362 -27.61 -26.85 2.80
C ASN A 362 -27.83 -26.42 4.24
N THR A 363 -27.99 -25.10 4.43
CA THR A 363 -27.99 -24.46 5.74
C THR A 363 -29.12 -24.98 6.62
N VAL A 364 -30.33 -25.12 6.08
CA VAL A 364 -31.50 -25.69 6.79
C VAL A 364 -31.23 -27.10 7.31
N THR A 365 -30.63 -27.95 6.48
CA THR A 365 -30.32 -29.33 6.87
C THR A 365 -29.21 -29.37 7.91
N LEU A 366 -28.18 -28.52 7.79
CA LEU A 366 -27.13 -28.44 8.79
C LEU A 366 -27.70 -27.98 10.14
N THR A 367 -28.51 -26.92 10.17
CA THR A 367 -29.19 -26.45 11.39
C THR A 367 -29.96 -27.59 12.06
N SER A 368 -30.83 -28.27 11.31
CA SER A 368 -31.62 -29.39 11.84
C SER A 368 -30.76 -30.54 12.39
N GLN A 369 -29.67 -30.88 11.71
CA GLN A 369 -28.75 -31.92 12.16
C GLN A 369 -28.01 -31.54 13.44
N LEU A 370 -27.62 -30.27 13.58
CA LEU A 370 -26.98 -29.75 14.80
C LEU A 370 -27.98 -29.69 15.97
N GLU A 371 -29.20 -29.17 15.76
CA GLU A 371 -30.25 -29.15 16.77
C GLU A 371 -30.59 -30.55 17.30
N SER A 372 -30.75 -31.52 16.39
CA SER A 372 -31.01 -32.92 16.77
C SER A 372 -29.90 -33.56 17.60
N ARG A 373 -28.71 -32.95 17.62
CA ARG A 373 -27.53 -33.35 18.40
C ARG A 373 -27.29 -32.44 19.62
N GLY A 374 -28.29 -31.65 20.00
CA GLY A 374 -28.24 -30.84 21.21
C GLY A 374 -27.45 -29.53 21.08
N TRP A 375 -27.17 -29.07 19.86
CA TRP A 375 -26.62 -27.73 19.66
C TRP A 375 -27.72 -26.68 19.87
N ASN A 376 -27.35 -25.56 20.51
CA ASN A 376 -28.23 -24.43 20.77
C ASN A 376 -27.96 -23.31 19.78
N SER A 377 -29.00 -22.58 19.39
CA SER A 377 -28.88 -21.36 18.59
C SER A 377 -28.83 -20.11 19.49
N SER A 378 -28.04 -19.12 19.11
CA SER A 378 -28.02 -17.79 19.77
C SER A 378 -27.81 -16.67 18.75
N THR A 379 -28.34 -15.49 19.09
CA THR A 379 -28.07 -14.22 18.40
C THR A 379 -27.21 -13.28 19.26
N ASP A 380 -26.85 -13.70 20.47
CA ASP A 380 -26.01 -12.94 21.39
C ASP A 380 -24.53 -13.21 21.08
N PHE A 381 -23.90 -12.33 20.32
CA PHE A 381 -22.50 -12.48 19.91
C PHE A 381 -21.50 -12.40 21.06
N SER A 382 -21.90 -11.93 22.24
CA SER A 382 -21.02 -11.90 23.41
C SER A 382 -20.60 -13.30 23.87
N ILE A 383 -21.44 -14.32 23.64
CA ILE A 383 -21.15 -15.71 24.00
C ILE A 383 -20.50 -16.52 22.87
N LEU A 384 -20.28 -15.93 21.68
CA LEU A 384 -19.69 -16.61 20.52
C LEU A 384 -18.23 -16.97 20.81
N LEU A 385 -17.81 -18.20 20.50
CA LEU A 385 -16.44 -18.68 20.69
C LEU A 385 -15.91 -19.32 19.41
N PRO A 386 -14.58 -19.25 19.16
CA PRO A 386 -13.96 -19.97 18.05
C PRO A 386 -14.39 -21.45 17.99
N GLY A 387 -14.69 -21.93 16.79
CA GLY A 387 -15.25 -23.26 16.54
C GLY A 387 -16.78 -23.33 16.50
N ASP A 388 -17.49 -22.25 16.83
CA ASP A 388 -18.94 -22.18 16.61
C ASP A 388 -19.28 -22.05 15.11
N ILE A 389 -20.49 -22.50 14.74
CA ILE A 389 -20.98 -22.43 13.36
C ILE A 389 -21.95 -21.26 13.24
N CYS A 390 -21.61 -20.29 12.42
CA CYS A 390 -22.43 -19.11 12.16
C CYS A 390 -23.24 -19.27 10.88
N PHE A 391 -24.43 -18.67 10.88
CA PHE A 391 -25.39 -18.70 9.78
C PHE A 391 -25.83 -17.27 9.45
N THR A 392 -25.81 -16.92 8.15
CA THR A 392 -26.18 -15.57 7.70
C THR A 392 -27.68 -15.35 7.58
N THR A 393 -28.09 -14.12 7.28
CA THR A 393 -29.48 -13.73 7.02
C THR A 393 -30.19 -14.70 6.07
N SER A 394 -31.46 -14.97 6.38
CA SER A 394 -32.36 -15.81 5.57
C SER A 394 -33.34 -14.94 4.80
N TYR A 395 -33.61 -15.30 3.54
CA TYR A 395 -34.62 -14.67 2.68
C TYR A 395 -35.78 -15.63 2.34
N GLY A 396 -36.06 -16.59 3.23
CA GLY A 396 -37.22 -17.48 3.16
C GLY A 396 -36.90 -18.97 3.03
N ASN A 397 -35.75 -19.32 2.44
CA ASN A 397 -35.34 -20.72 2.23
C ASN A 397 -34.26 -21.20 3.23
N GLY A 398 -34.04 -20.44 4.30
CA GLY A 398 -32.96 -20.64 5.26
C GLY A 398 -31.81 -19.66 5.07
N PRO A 399 -30.80 -19.71 5.96
CA PRO A 399 -29.60 -18.88 5.88
C PRO A 399 -28.92 -18.99 4.51
N THR A 400 -28.42 -17.88 3.98
CA THR A 400 -27.75 -17.86 2.66
C THR A 400 -26.36 -18.49 2.68
N HIS A 401 -25.71 -18.52 3.85
CA HIS A 401 -24.34 -18.99 4.01
C HIS A 401 -24.12 -19.54 5.43
N ALA A 402 -23.09 -20.39 5.56
CA ALA A 402 -22.61 -20.90 6.83
C ALA A 402 -21.08 -20.86 6.86
N TYR A 403 -20.51 -20.55 8.03
CA TYR A 403 -19.07 -20.47 8.22
C TYR A 403 -18.70 -20.82 9.66
N THR A 404 -17.44 -21.18 9.90
CA THR A 404 -16.92 -21.38 11.26
C THR A 404 -16.31 -20.09 11.77
N PHE A 405 -16.72 -19.65 12.96
CA PHE A 405 -16.12 -18.50 13.62
C PHE A 405 -14.74 -18.85 14.17
N MET A 406 -13.74 -18.01 13.93
CA MET A 406 -12.34 -18.25 14.34
C MET A 406 -11.82 -17.23 15.35
N GLY A 407 -12.52 -16.11 15.56
CA GLY A 407 -12.15 -15.11 16.54
C GLY A 407 -12.59 -13.70 16.12
N TRP A 408 -12.72 -12.79 17.08
CA TRP A 408 -12.96 -11.38 16.82
C TRP A 408 -11.67 -10.69 16.36
N VAL A 409 -11.79 -9.75 15.42
CA VAL A 409 -10.63 -8.96 14.96
C VAL A 409 -10.20 -7.96 16.04
N SER A 410 -11.18 -7.35 16.71
CA SER A 410 -10.95 -6.35 17.76
C SER A 410 -11.72 -6.77 19.01
N GLU A 411 -11.03 -6.77 20.15
CA GLU A 411 -11.65 -7.04 21.44
C GLU A 411 -12.80 -6.06 21.72
N GLY A 412 -13.94 -6.57 22.18
CA GLY A 412 -15.13 -5.77 22.48
C GLY A 412 -15.95 -5.29 21.26
N SER A 413 -15.53 -5.59 20.03
CA SER A 413 -16.32 -5.32 18.82
C SER A 413 -16.83 -6.62 18.20
N TYR A 414 -18.08 -6.59 17.76
CA TYR A 414 -18.74 -7.70 17.07
C TYR A 414 -18.95 -7.44 15.57
N ASP A 415 -18.19 -6.50 14.99
CA ASP A 415 -18.35 -6.11 13.60
C ASP A 415 -17.55 -6.98 12.64
N TYR A 416 -16.30 -7.29 13.00
CA TYR A 416 -15.38 -8.02 12.15
C TYR A 416 -14.84 -9.26 12.85
N ALA A 417 -14.89 -10.39 12.15
CA ALA A 417 -14.42 -11.67 12.63
C ALA A 417 -13.46 -12.31 11.64
N TYR A 418 -12.48 -13.04 12.17
CA TYR A 418 -11.83 -14.11 11.45
C TYR A 418 -12.81 -15.27 11.31
N VAL A 419 -12.94 -15.80 10.10
CA VAL A 419 -13.84 -16.90 9.78
C VAL A 419 -13.14 -17.92 8.90
N CYS A 420 -13.66 -19.15 8.90
CA CYS A 420 -13.25 -20.19 7.97
C CYS A 420 -14.46 -20.69 7.16
N ASP A 421 -14.40 -20.58 5.83
CA ASP A 421 -15.42 -21.09 4.90
C ASP A 421 -14.89 -21.32 3.47
N ASN A 422 -15.77 -21.63 2.51
CA ASN A 422 -15.40 -21.92 1.11
C ASN A 422 -15.22 -20.68 0.21
N GLN A 423 -15.38 -19.47 0.73
CA GLN A 423 -15.37 -18.22 -0.04
C GLN A 423 -13.96 -17.62 -0.16
N GLY A 424 -12.90 -18.37 0.19
CA GLY A 424 -11.53 -17.88 0.16
C GLY A 424 -11.07 -17.30 -1.17
N TYR A 425 -11.70 -17.66 -2.30
CA TYR A 425 -11.45 -17.05 -3.62
C TYR A 425 -11.59 -15.52 -3.59
N ASP A 426 -12.59 -14.98 -2.86
CA ASP A 426 -12.83 -13.55 -2.74
C ASP A 426 -11.78 -12.86 -1.83
N TYR A 427 -10.96 -13.64 -1.14
CA TYR A 427 -10.02 -13.21 -0.10
C TYR A 427 -8.60 -13.72 -0.37
N GLY A 428 -8.15 -13.63 -1.64
CA GLY A 428 -6.78 -14.00 -2.01
C GLY A 428 -6.50 -15.51 -1.94
N TYR A 429 -7.53 -16.33 -2.17
CA TYR A 429 -7.49 -17.79 -2.05
C TYR A 429 -7.15 -18.27 -0.63
N ASN A 430 -7.66 -17.56 0.39
CA ASN A 430 -7.51 -17.93 1.79
C ASN A 430 -8.86 -18.24 2.43
N ASP A 431 -9.09 -19.53 2.74
CA ASP A 431 -10.32 -19.97 3.41
C ASP A 431 -10.45 -19.40 4.82
N TYR A 432 -9.33 -18.97 5.44
CA TYR A 432 -9.31 -18.20 6.69
C TYR A 432 -9.20 -16.71 6.34
N HIS A 433 -10.23 -15.93 6.62
CA HIS A 433 -10.24 -14.52 6.24
C HIS A 433 -11.07 -13.67 7.19
N ILE A 434 -10.89 -12.36 7.10
CA ILE A 434 -11.67 -11.38 7.84
C ILE A 434 -12.92 -11.05 7.04
N ARG A 435 -14.07 -11.03 7.71
CA ARG A 435 -15.32 -10.50 7.14
C ARG A 435 -16.06 -9.65 8.14
N ASN A 436 -16.87 -8.72 7.62
CA ASN A 436 -17.90 -8.10 8.43
C ASN A 436 -19.00 -9.14 8.70
N VAL A 437 -19.46 -9.22 9.95
CA VAL A 437 -20.51 -10.14 10.40
C VAL A 437 -21.74 -9.42 10.95
N SER A 438 -21.65 -8.14 11.29
CA SER A 438 -22.75 -7.37 11.91
C SER A 438 -23.68 -6.73 10.89
N ILE A 439 -23.20 -6.40 9.69
CA ILE A 439 -23.98 -5.71 8.64
C ILE A 439 -23.89 -6.43 7.30
N ALA A 440 -24.95 -6.27 6.50
CA ALA A 440 -24.94 -6.72 5.12
C ALA A 440 -24.15 -5.74 4.25
N THR A 441 -23.39 -6.30 3.31
CA THR A 441 -22.69 -5.58 2.25
C THR A 441 -23.32 -5.95 0.90
N PRO A 442 -22.98 -5.27 -0.21
CA PRO A 442 -23.52 -5.63 -1.53
C PRO A 442 -23.26 -7.09 -1.95
N THR A 443 -22.25 -7.75 -1.37
CA THR A 443 -21.83 -9.11 -1.76
C THR A 443 -21.89 -10.13 -0.64
N LYS A 444 -22.11 -9.73 0.62
CA LYS A 444 -22.10 -10.61 1.80
C LYS A 444 -23.23 -10.24 2.76
N ASP A 445 -23.99 -11.23 3.18
CA ASP A 445 -25.04 -11.05 4.18
C ASP A 445 -24.46 -11.00 5.61
N ALA A 446 -25.15 -10.25 6.48
CA ALA A 446 -24.87 -10.24 7.92
C ALA A 446 -25.12 -11.61 8.55
N THR A 447 -24.54 -11.82 9.71
CA THR A 447 -24.76 -13.01 10.54
C THR A 447 -26.06 -12.88 11.28
N TRP A 448 -26.89 -13.91 11.17
CA TRP A 448 -28.22 -13.92 11.75
C TRP A 448 -28.24 -14.61 13.12
N TYR A 449 -27.61 -15.79 13.19
CA TYR A 449 -27.43 -16.53 14.43
C TYR A 449 -26.21 -17.42 14.30
N PHE A 450 -25.78 -17.99 15.42
CA PHE A 450 -24.80 -19.05 15.45
C PHE A 450 -25.31 -20.22 16.28
N MET A 451 -24.71 -21.37 16.06
CA MET A 451 -24.96 -22.58 16.81
C MET A 451 -23.72 -23.00 17.57
N TYR A 452 -23.91 -23.39 18.83
CA TYR A 452 -22.87 -23.84 19.73
C TYR A 452 -23.35 -25.08 20.51
N THR A 453 -22.41 -25.83 21.06
CA THR A 453 -22.68 -26.93 21.99
C THR A 453 -21.81 -26.76 23.23
N VAL A 454 -22.25 -27.33 24.36
CA VAL A 454 -21.62 -27.17 25.68
C VAL A 454 -20.89 -28.42 26.11
#